data_AF-A0AA36ANS9-F1
#
_entry.id   AF-A0AA36ANS9-F1
#
_cell.length_a   1.000
_cell.length_b   1.000
_cell.length_c   1.000
_cell.angle_alpha   90.00
_cell.angle_beta   90.00
_cell.angle_gamma   90.00
#
_symmetry.space_group_name_H-M   'P 1'
#
loop_
_entity.id
_entity.type
_entity.pdbx_description
1 polymer ?
#
loop_
_entity_poly.entity_id
_entity_poly.type
_entity_poly.pdbx_seq_one_letter_code
_entity_poly.pdbx_strand_id
1 'polypeptide(L)'
;MPQENLEEEGLPKNPDLQLAQSVFLLSTKKYKNDASIAKKIMDKVKEDNMAPFYETVCIAQLGFKLDENLLKKMKETNEKDLKAIDVKIEDAEKNLGETEVRDFMLEKAEYLSRIGDKEGALTQFQKTSDKTVTLGYRLDLVFHLIRIGLFYMDHELITRYLEKAQTLIDEGGDWDRRNRLKVYRGVYCMSIRDFKKAASLFLDTVATFTSYELMDYQTFVTYTVFCCTIALERPKLREQVIKGSEILEVLHSLPNVKSFLFSLYDCQYASFFRILGYNQARRYSFK
;
A
#
# COMPACT_ATOMS: atom_id res chain seq x y z
N MET A 1 -15.89 -12.63 -21.03
CA MET A 1 -15.97 -11.15 -21.15
C MET A 1 -14.69 -10.61 -20.53
N PRO A 2 -14.05 -9.59 -21.12
CA PRO A 2 -12.81 -9.05 -20.56
C PRO A 2 -13.09 -8.63 -19.12
N GLN A 3 -12.24 -9.09 -18.18
CA GLN A 3 -12.27 -8.61 -16.80
C GLN A 3 -12.25 -7.09 -16.87
N GLU A 4 -13.30 -6.45 -16.38
CA GLU A 4 -13.38 -5.00 -16.29
C GLU A 4 -12.08 -4.53 -15.64
N ASN A 5 -11.35 -3.66 -16.33
CA ASN A 5 -10.06 -3.13 -15.88
C ASN A 5 -10.34 -2.13 -14.74
N LEU A 6 -10.77 -2.63 -13.58
CA LEU A 6 -10.99 -1.85 -12.36
C LEU A 6 -9.68 -1.26 -11.79
N GLU A 7 -8.53 -1.59 -12.38
CA GLU A 7 -7.25 -0.96 -12.05
C GLU A 7 -7.24 0.56 -12.29
N GLU A 8 -8.12 1.08 -13.18
CA GLU A 8 -8.26 2.51 -13.46
C GLU A 8 -9.06 3.28 -12.38
N GLU A 9 -9.75 2.61 -11.45
CA GLU A 9 -10.55 3.25 -10.39
C GLU A 9 -9.77 3.47 -9.07
N GLY A 10 -8.50 3.05 -9.01
CA GLY A 10 -7.64 3.28 -7.83
C GLY A 10 -7.14 4.73 -7.75
N LEU A 11 -6.99 5.29 -6.54
CA LEU A 11 -6.29 6.58 -6.39
C LEU A 11 -4.85 6.46 -6.90
N PRO A 12 -4.20 7.58 -7.25
CA PRO A 12 -2.78 7.59 -7.60
C PRO A 12 -1.94 6.78 -6.59
N LYS A 13 -1.07 5.91 -7.11
CA LYS A 13 -0.14 5.03 -6.37
C LYS A 13 1.02 5.84 -5.77
N ASN A 14 0.69 6.87 -5.00
CA ASN A 14 1.65 7.75 -4.33
C ASN A 14 1.40 7.67 -2.82
N PRO A 15 2.30 7.10 -2.00
CA PRO A 15 3.61 6.49 -2.29
C PRO A 15 3.54 5.06 -2.86
N ASP A 16 4.54 4.66 -3.65
CA ASP A 16 4.62 3.30 -4.20
C ASP A 16 5.00 2.27 -3.12
N LEU A 17 3.99 1.56 -2.61
CA LEU A 17 4.15 0.50 -1.62
C LEU A 17 4.93 -0.71 -2.18
N GLN A 18 4.97 -0.91 -3.51
CA GLN A 18 5.79 -1.97 -4.11
C GLN A 18 7.28 -1.68 -3.98
N LEU A 19 7.66 -0.40 -3.96
CA LEU A 19 9.04 0.02 -3.75
C LEU A 19 9.49 -0.30 -2.32
N ALA A 20 8.66 0.01 -1.32
CA ALA A 20 8.93 -0.37 0.08
C ALA A 20 9.03 -1.88 0.27
N GLN A 21 8.16 -2.66 -0.38
CA GLN A 21 8.24 -4.12 -0.35
C GLN A 21 9.55 -4.65 -0.97
N SER A 22 9.97 -4.07 -2.10
CA SER A 22 11.21 -4.45 -2.79
C SER A 22 12.45 -4.12 -1.96
N VAL A 23 12.44 -2.96 -1.30
CA VAL A 23 13.48 -2.52 -0.36
C VAL A 23 13.55 -3.46 0.86
N PHE A 24 12.40 -3.80 1.45
CA PHE A 24 12.34 -4.77 2.55
C PHE A 24 12.86 -6.15 2.15
N LEU A 25 12.52 -6.64 0.95
CA LEU A 25 13.05 -7.90 0.42
C LEU A 25 14.57 -7.88 0.32
N LEU A 26 15.16 -6.80 -0.19
CA LEU A 26 16.62 -6.64 -0.26
C LEU A 26 17.31 -6.56 1.12
N SER A 27 16.64 -5.99 2.13
CA SER A 27 17.15 -5.99 3.51
C SER A 27 17.24 -7.40 4.12
N THR A 28 16.51 -8.37 3.56
CA THR A 28 16.46 -9.74 4.05
C THR A 28 17.71 -10.52 3.63
N LYS A 29 18.33 -11.24 4.57
CA LYS A 29 19.60 -11.99 4.38
C LYS A 29 19.66 -12.94 3.17
N LYS A 30 18.52 -13.40 2.64
CA LYS A 30 18.44 -14.28 1.47
C LYS A 30 18.48 -13.57 0.11
N TYR A 31 18.07 -12.30 0.04
CA TYR A 31 17.91 -11.55 -1.21
C TYR A 31 18.85 -10.34 -1.32
N LYS A 32 19.75 -10.19 -0.35
CA LYS A 32 20.69 -9.07 -0.24
C LYS A 32 21.50 -8.76 -1.51
N ASN A 33 21.64 -9.73 -2.43
CA ASN A 33 22.42 -9.62 -3.66
C ASN A 33 21.61 -9.82 -4.96
N ASP A 34 20.26 -9.79 -4.93
CA ASP A 34 19.46 -9.99 -6.14
C ASP A 34 19.48 -8.73 -7.04
N ALA A 35 20.30 -8.82 -8.11
CA ALA A 35 20.52 -7.73 -9.06
C ALA A 35 19.24 -7.30 -9.83
N SER A 36 18.23 -8.17 -9.95
CA SER A 36 16.95 -7.85 -10.59
C SER A 36 16.10 -6.91 -9.74
N ILE A 37 16.05 -7.13 -8.42
CA ILE A 37 15.30 -6.31 -7.47
C ILE A 37 16.00 -4.96 -7.30
N ALA A 38 17.34 -4.96 -7.24
CA ALA A 38 18.13 -3.74 -7.21
C ALA A 38 17.94 -2.89 -8.48
N LYS A 39 17.85 -3.51 -9.67
CA LYS A 39 17.53 -2.80 -10.92
C LYS A 39 16.14 -2.20 -10.91
N LYS A 40 15.11 -2.95 -10.52
CA LYS A 40 13.74 -2.43 -10.40
C LYS A 40 13.64 -1.22 -9.45
N ILE A 41 14.39 -1.24 -8.35
CA ILE A 41 14.46 -0.10 -7.43
C ILE A 41 15.21 1.06 -8.07
N MET A 42 16.35 0.82 -8.72
CA MET A 42 17.13 1.87 -9.39
C MET A 42 16.35 2.51 -10.56
N ASP A 43 15.55 1.75 -11.28
CA ASP A 43 14.72 2.25 -12.38
C ASP A 43 13.58 3.11 -11.82
N LYS A 44 12.85 2.64 -10.80
CA LYS A 44 11.81 3.44 -10.13
C LYS A 44 12.36 4.68 -9.42
N VAL A 45 13.51 4.58 -8.76
CA VAL A 45 14.18 5.73 -8.12
C VAL A 45 14.60 6.78 -9.16
N LYS A 46 14.97 6.36 -10.37
CA LYS A 46 15.25 7.27 -11.49
C LYS A 46 14.00 7.85 -12.13
N GLU A 47 12.92 7.09 -12.22
CA GLU A 47 11.64 7.57 -12.74
C GLU A 47 10.98 8.58 -11.80
N ASP A 48 11.01 8.33 -10.49
CA ASP A 48 10.33 9.15 -9.48
C ASP A 48 11.22 10.19 -8.78
N ASN A 49 12.51 10.27 -9.15
CA ASN A 49 13.51 11.19 -8.57
C ASN A 49 13.53 11.20 -7.02
N MET A 50 13.44 10.02 -6.40
CA MET A 50 13.31 9.87 -4.95
C MET A 50 14.64 10.07 -4.20
N ALA A 51 15.12 11.32 -4.11
CA ALA A 51 16.42 11.64 -3.51
C ALA A 51 16.52 11.31 -1.99
N PRO A 52 15.57 11.71 -1.13
CA PRO A 52 15.58 11.33 0.30
C PRO A 52 15.45 9.82 0.53
N PHE A 53 14.65 9.14 -0.28
CA PHE A 53 14.49 7.68 -0.19
C PHE A 53 15.75 6.94 -0.65
N TYR A 54 16.44 7.44 -1.67
CA TYR A 54 17.74 6.90 -2.08
C TYR A 54 18.80 7.06 -0.99
N GLU A 55 18.86 8.21 -0.29
CA GLU A 55 19.76 8.38 0.86
C GLU A 55 19.45 7.40 1.98
N THR A 56 18.19 7.29 2.41
CA THR A 56 17.81 6.38 3.49
C THR A 56 17.98 4.90 3.13
N VAL A 57 17.65 4.48 1.90
CA VAL A 57 17.79 3.09 1.45
C VAL A 57 19.26 2.71 1.20
N CYS A 58 20.05 3.61 0.61
CA CYS A 58 21.46 3.36 0.30
C CYS A 58 22.31 3.35 1.58
N ILE A 59 22.02 4.24 2.54
CA ILE A 59 22.73 4.34 3.83
C ILE A 59 22.28 3.25 4.83
N ALA A 60 20.98 3.00 4.98
CA ALA A 60 20.47 2.18 6.08
C ALA A 60 20.30 0.68 5.77
N GLN A 61 20.07 0.27 4.51
CA GLN A 61 19.65 -1.11 4.23
C GLN A 61 20.56 -1.91 3.29
N LEU A 62 21.33 -1.27 2.41
CA LEU A 62 21.95 -2.00 1.30
C LEU A 62 23.46 -1.85 1.14
N GLY A 63 24.11 -0.85 1.77
CA GLY A 63 25.56 -0.65 1.60
C GLY A 63 25.97 -0.49 0.13
N PHE A 64 25.06 0.00 -0.72
CA PHE A 64 25.37 0.35 -2.10
C PHE A 64 26.27 1.60 -2.10
N LYS A 65 27.16 1.71 -3.09
CA LYS A 65 27.94 2.93 -3.30
C LYS A 65 26.99 4.03 -3.76
N LEU A 66 27.00 5.14 -3.03
CA LEU A 66 26.28 6.36 -3.38
C LEU A 66 26.82 6.92 -4.71
N ASP A 67 25.99 6.97 -5.74
CA ASP A 67 26.28 7.72 -6.96
C ASP A 67 25.99 9.22 -6.71
N GLU A 68 26.99 9.94 -6.19
CA GLU A 68 26.88 11.36 -5.82
C GLU A 68 26.43 12.26 -6.99
N ASN A 69 26.77 11.89 -8.23
CA ASN A 69 26.35 12.62 -9.44
C ASN A 69 24.86 12.42 -9.78
N LEU A 70 24.31 11.24 -9.50
CA LEU A 70 22.88 10.97 -9.70
C LEU A 70 22.07 11.73 -8.64
N LEU A 71 22.55 11.72 -7.40
CA LEU A 71 21.92 12.37 -6.26
C LEU A 71 21.90 13.90 -6.41
N LYS A 72 22.99 14.52 -6.90
CA LYS A 72 23.01 15.96 -7.21
C LYS A 72 22.02 16.33 -8.31
N LYS A 73 21.97 15.55 -9.40
CA LYS A 73 20.99 15.77 -10.47
C LYS A 73 19.55 15.64 -9.94
N MET A 74 19.27 14.62 -9.12
CA MET A 74 17.95 14.42 -8.53
C MET A 74 17.57 15.56 -7.58
N LYS A 75 18.50 16.04 -6.74
CA LYS A 75 18.27 17.20 -5.86
C LYS A 75 18.02 18.48 -6.65
N GLU A 76 18.76 18.73 -7.72
CA GLU A 76 18.54 19.89 -8.59
C GLU A 76 17.20 19.84 -9.32
N THR A 77 16.78 18.67 -9.84
CA THR A 77 15.46 18.51 -10.44
C THR A 77 14.36 18.70 -9.39
N ASN A 78 14.55 18.12 -8.21
CA ASN A 78 13.59 18.24 -7.12
C ASN A 78 13.42 19.69 -6.64
N GLU A 79 14.51 20.44 -6.49
CA GLU A 79 14.43 21.86 -6.15
C GLU A 79 13.74 22.69 -7.25
N LYS A 80 13.97 22.37 -8.53
CA LYS A 80 13.31 23.08 -9.64
C LYS A 80 11.80 22.85 -9.63
N ASP A 81 11.39 21.60 -9.47
CA ASP A 81 9.97 21.23 -9.46
C ASP A 81 9.27 21.75 -8.20
N LEU A 82 9.92 21.71 -7.03
CA LEU A 82 9.40 22.32 -5.81
C LEU A 82 9.24 23.84 -5.96
N LYS A 83 10.22 24.53 -6.55
CA LYS A 83 10.13 25.97 -6.82
C LYS A 83 9.02 26.29 -7.83
N ALA A 84 8.85 25.47 -8.87
CA ALA A 84 7.77 25.64 -9.83
C ALA A 84 6.39 25.48 -9.16
N ILE A 85 6.24 24.51 -8.27
CA ILE A 85 5.01 24.31 -7.49
C ILE A 85 4.79 25.46 -6.49
N ASP A 86 5.84 25.96 -5.84
CA ASP A 86 5.74 27.11 -4.93
C ASP A 86 5.32 28.40 -5.65
N VAL A 87 5.84 28.65 -6.85
CA VAL A 87 5.39 29.78 -7.68
C VAL A 87 3.92 29.62 -8.06
N LYS A 88 3.47 28.41 -8.42
CA LYS A 88 2.04 28.16 -8.68
C LYS A 88 1.17 28.40 -7.45
N ILE A 89 1.63 28.02 -6.26
CA ILE A 89 0.90 28.26 -5.01
C ILE A 89 0.82 29.76 -4.71
N GLU A 90 1.91 30.51 -4.88
CA GLU A 90 1.90 31.96 -4.69
C GLU A 90 1.01 32.69 -5.71
N ASP A 91 1.03 32.25 -6.97
CA ASP A 91 0.17 32.80 -8.01
C ASP A 91 -1.30 32.47 -7.75
N ALA A 92 -1.58 31.25 -7.25
CA ALA A 92 -2.92 30.85 -6.84
C ALA A 92 -3.41 31.64 -5.62
N GLU A 93 -2.55 31.92 -4.64
CA GLU A 93 -2.92 32.72 -3.47
C GLU A 93 -3.17 34.19 -3.83
N LYS A 94 -2.52 34.72 -4.87
CA LYS A 94 -2.69 36.10 -5.33
C LYS A 94 -3.86 36.29 -6.31
N ASN A 95 -4.12 35.31 -7.17
CA ASN A 95 -5.03 35.47 -8.32
C ASN A 95 -6.27 34.56 -8.29
N LEU A 96 -6.26 33.45 -7.54
CA LEU A 96 -7.24 32.37 -7.64
C LEU A 96 -7.93 32.11 -6.27
N GLY A 97 -9.01 31.31 -6.30
CA GLY A 97 -9.81 31.01 -5.10
C GLY A 97 -9.17 29.95 -4.19
N GLU A 98 -9.67 29.84 -2.95
CA GLU A 98 -9.20 28.87 -1.94
C GLU A 98 -9.19 27.41 -2.43
N THR A 99 -10.08 27.07 -3.37
CA THR A 99 -10.19 25.73 -3.95
C THR A 99 -8.95 25.36 -4.79
N GLU A 100 -8.42 26.28 -5.57
CA GLU A 100 -7.26 26.02 -6.43
C GLU A 100 -5.96 26.03 -5.64
N VAL A 101 -5.84 26.94 -4.66
CA VAL A 101 -4.71 26.93 -3.70
C VAL A 101 -4.60 25.57 -3.02
N ARG A 102 -5.74 24.96 -2.64
CA ARG A 102 -5.79 23.64 -2.02
C ARG A 102 -5.31 22.54 -2.98
N ASP A 103 -5.74 22.56 -4.24
CA ASP A 103 -5.39 21.53 -5.21
C ASP A 103 -3.89 21.57 -5.52
N PHE A 104 -3.29 22.76 -5.64
CA PHE A 104 -1.83 22.92 -5.75
C PHE A 104 -1.09 22.51 -4.46
N MET A 105 -1.66 22.77 -3.28
CA MET A 105 -1.10 22.29 -2.01
C MET A 105 -1.13 20.76 -1.90
N LEU A 106 -2.14 20.11 -2.49
CA LEU A 106 -2.25 18.66 -2.58
C LEU A 106 -1.24 18.09 -3.58
N GLU A 107 -1.11 18.69 -4.77
CA GLU A 107 -0.08 18.34 -5.75
C GLU A 107 1.32 18.43 -5.13
N LYS A 108 1.59 19.49 -4.36
CA LYS A 108 2.85 19.61 -3.59
C LYS A 108 3.03 18.47 -2.59
N ALA A 109 1.98 18.11 -1.85
CA ALA A 109 2.05 17.05 -0.85
C ALA A 109 2.26 15.67 -1.48
N GLU A 110 1.59 15.38 -2.61
CA GLU A 110 1.81 14.16 -3.39
C GLU A 110 3.22 14.12 -3.97
N TYR A 111 3.72 15.24 -4.47
CA TYR A 111 5.08 15.34 -4.98
C TYR A 111 6.12 15.12 -3.86
N LEU A 112 5.93 15.71 -2.68
CA LEU A 112 6.76 15.48 -1.48
C LEU A 112 6.69 14.01 -1.01
N SER A 113 5.52 13.37 -1.16
CA SER A 113 5.35 11.94 -0.87
C SER A 113 6.08 11.06 -1.87
N ARG A 114 6.05 11.45 -3.15
CA ARG A 114 6.74 10.73 -4.23
C ARG A 114 8.25 10.80 -4.05
N ILE A 115 8.82 11.94 -3.64
CA ILE A 115 10.27 12.01 -3.38
C ILE A 115 10.69 11.25 -2.10
N GLY A 116 9.74 11.00 -1.19
CA GLY A 116 9.98 10.33 0.08
C GLY A 116 10.44 11.26 1.21
N ASP A 117 10.11 12.55 1.18
CA ASP A 117 10.35 13.43 2.33
C ASP A 117 9.24 13.28 3.38
N LYS A 118 9.50 12.49 4.43
CA LYS A 118 8.52 12.16 5.48
C LYS A 118 8.05 13.41 6.23
N GLU A 119 8.97 14.29 6.62
CA GLU A 119 8.66 15.45 7.48
C GLU A 119 8.01 16.58 6.68
N GLY A 120 8.54 16.86 5.48
CA GLY A 120 7.95 17.83 4.55
C GLY A 120 6.54 17.44 4.13
N ALA A 121 6.31 16.15 3.81
CA ALA A 121 4.98 15.67 3.46
C ALA A 121 4.00 15.80 4.62
N LEU A 122 4.37 15.37 5.83
CA LEU A 122 3.49 15.42 7.01
C LEU A 122 3.03 16.84 7.33
N THR A 123 3.93 17.82 7.30
CA THR A 123 3.60 19.22 7.57
C THR A 123 2.71 19.81 6.48
N GLN A 124 2.96 19.48 5.20
CA GLN A 124 2.13 19.95 4.10
C GLN A 124 0.73 19.33 4.14
N PHE A 125 0.59 18.03 4.42
CA PHE A 125 -0.71 17.37 4.56
C PHE A 125 -1.53 17.93 5.73
N GLN A 126 -0.88 18.30 6.84
CA GLN A 126 -1.57 18.98 7.95
C GLN A 126 -2.11 20.34 7.51
N LYS A 127 -1.30 21.16 6.86
CA LYS A 127 -1.73 22.46 6.33
C LYS A 127 -2.89 22.33 5.33
N THR A 128 -2.83 21.35 4.44
CA THR A 128 -3.92 21.09 3.48
C THR A 128 -5.18 20.63 4.21
N SER A 129 -5.07 19.74 5.21
CA SER A 129 -6.21 19.26 6.01
C SER A 129 -6.93 20.40 6.73
N ASP A 130 -6.19 21.37 7.28
CA ASP A 130 -6.77 22.53 7.98
C ASP A 130 -7.54 23.45 7.03
N LYS A 131 -7.05 23.63 5.79
CA LYS A 131 -7.73 24.41 4.74
C LYS A 131 -8.90 23.67 4.09
N THR A 132 -8.95 22.34 4.15
CA THR A 132 -10.03 21.56 3.53
C THR A 132 -11.32 21.60 4.37
N VAL A 133 -12.45 21.95 3.74
CA VAL A 133 -13.77 21.99 4.39
C VAL A 133 -14.56 20.70 4.18
N THR A 134 -14.41 20.04 3.03
CA THR A 134 -15.19 18.83 2.68
C THR A 134 -14.64 17.57 3.34
N LEU A 135 -15.53 16.79 3.97
CA LEU A 135 -15.20 15.55 4.68
C LEU A 135 -14.55 14.49 3.77
N GLY A 136 -15.01 14.34 2.52
CA GLY A 136 -14.47 13.38 1.56
C GLY A 136 -12.98 13.61 1.28
N TYR A 137 -12.60 14.86 0.97
CA TYR A 137 -11.20 15.21 0.75
C TYR A 137 -10.33 15.04 2.00
N ARG A 138 -10.87 15.34 3.20
CA ARG A 138 -10.15 15.06 4.46
C ARG A 138 -9.84 13.57 4.63
N LEU A 139 -10.80 12.70 4.32
CA LEU A 139 -10.59 11.25 4.38
C LEU A 139 -9.51 10.81 3.39
N ASP A 140 -9.54 11.33 2.16
CA ASP A 140 -8.57 10.98 1.14
C ASP A 140 -7.13 11.42 1.54
N LEU A 141 -6.98 12.58 2.20
CA LEU A 141 -5.70 13.03 2.78
C LEU A 141 -5.23 12.11 3.92
N VAL A 142 -6.14 11.69 4.80
CA VAL A 142 -5.80 10.76 5.89
C VAL A 142 -5.38 9.40 5.34
N PHE A 143 -5.98 8.92 4.25
CA PHE A 143 -5.52 7.69 3.57
C PHE A 143 -4.11 7.83 2.99
N HIS A 144 -3.74 8.99 2.42
CA HIS A 144 -2.36 9.26 2.00
C HIS A 144 -1.37 9.19 3.18
N LEU A 145 -1.74 9.76 4.32
CA LEU A 145 -0.92 9.72 5.54
C LEU A 145 -0.74 8.30 6.08
N ILE A 146 -1.79 7.46 6.05
CA ILE A 146 -1.70 6.04 6.42
C ILE A 146 -0.77 5.30 5.45
N ARG A 147 -0.81 5.59 4.14
CA ARG A 147 0.10 4.99 3.16
C ARG A 147 1.55 5.36 3.41
N ILE A 148 1.85 6.62 3.74
CA ILE A 148 3.20 7.05 4.16
C ILE A 148 3.62 6.32 5.44
N GLY A 149 2.72 6.20 6.42
CA GLY A 149 2.97 5.45 7.65
C GLY A 149 3.32 3.99 7.38
N LEU A 150 2.57 3.32 6.50
CA LEU A 150 2.82 1.94 6.06
C LEU A 150 4.15 1.80 5.32
N PHE A 151 4.50 2.77 4.47
CA PHE A 151 5.76 2.78 3.73
C PHE A 151 6.98 2.84 4.66
N TYR A 152 6.92 3.68 5.70
CA TYR A 152 7.98 3.78 6.72
C TYR A 152 7.84 2.78 7.88
N MET A 153 6.79 1.96 7.89
CA MET A 153 6.46 1.01 8.97
C MET A 153 6.42 1.66 10.37
N ASP A 154 5.91 2.89 10.45
CA ASP A 154 5.78 3.64 11.71
C ASP A 154 4.47 3.28 12.41
N HIS A 155 4.54 2.39 13.40
CA HIS A 155 3.35 1.84 14.04
C HIS A 155 2.51 2.88 14.79
N GLU A 156 3.13 3.89 15.40
CA GLU A 156 2.43 4.94 16.16
C GLU A 156 1.70 5.92 15.25
N LEU A 157 2.33 6.25 14.12
CA LEU A 157 1.73 7.12 13.12
C LEU A 157 0.47 6.46 12.53
N ILE A 158 0.57 5.17 12.18
CA ILE A 158 -0.53 4.42 11.58
C ILE A 158 -1.73 4.32 12.53
N THR A 159 -1.53 4.00 13.82
CA THR A 159 -2.65 3.89 14.78
C THR A 159 -3.36 5.22 14.96
N ARG A 160 -2.61 6.31 15.13
CA ARG A 160 -3.17 7.65 15.29
C ARG A 160 -4.01 8.07 14.10
N TYR A 161 -3.56 7.80 12.87
CA TYR A 161 -4.31 8.16 11.67
C TYR A 161 -5.44 7.18 11.36
N LEU A 162 -5.34 5.91 11.74
CA LEU A 162 -6.47 4.96 11.66
C LEU A 162 -7.62 5.36 12.59
N GLU A 163 -7.32 5.81 13.81
CA GLU A 163 -8.33 6.32 14.73
C GLU A 163 -9.00 7.59 14.21
N LYS A 164 -8.20 8.54 13.70
CA LYS A 164 -8.74 9.75 13.03
C LYS A 164 -9.60 9.42 11.81
N ALA A 165 -9.19 8.44 11.00
CA ALA A 165 -9.99 8.00 9.87
C ALA A 165 -11.32 7.38 10.33
N GLN A 166 -11.30 6.58 11.41
CA GLN A 166 -12.51 5.98 11.97
C GLN A 166 -13.50 7.06 12.43
N THR A 167 -13.05 8.08 13.17
CA THR A 167 -13.93 9.18 13.61
C THR A 167 -14.53 9.94 12.43
N LEU A 168 -13.74 10.23 11.40
CA LEU A 168 -14.22 10.92 10.20
C LEU A 168 -15.21 10.08 9.38
N ILE A 169 -15.08 8.75 9.39
CA ILE A 169 -16.05 7.87 8.73
C ILE A 169 -17.36 7.79 9.54
N ASP A 170 -17.28 7.79 10.87
CA ASP A 170 -18.46 7.78 11.73
C ASP A 170 -19.25 9.11 11.63
N GLU A 171 -18.58 10.22 11.34
CA GLU A 171 -19.19 11.54 11.10
C GLU A 171 -19.94 11.66 9.75
N GLY A 172 -19.62 10.82 8.76
CA GLY A 172 -20.28 10.88 7.45
C GLY A 172 -19.50 10.30 6.28
N GLY A 173 -18.79 9.18 6.50
CA GLY A 173 -18.00 8.54 5.46
C GLY A 173 -18.85 7.80 4.42
N ASP A 174 -18.46 7.95 3.16
CA ASP A 174 -19.00 7.18 2.04
C ASP A 174 -18.75 5.66 2.25
N TRP A 175 -19.66 4.83 1.75
CA TRP A 175 -19.60 3.39 1.90
C TRP A 175 -18.32 2.79 1.27
N ASP A 176 -17.88 3.32 0.12
CA ASP A 176 -16.62 2.91 -0.53
C ASP A 176 -15.40 3.22 0.36
N ARG A 177 -15.33 4.44 0.91
CA ARG A 177 -14.25 4.86 1.81
C ARG A 177 -14.20 4.02 3.09
N ARG A 178 -15.35 3.55 3.57
CA ARG A 178 -15.43 2.62 4.71
C ARG A 178 -14.81 1.26 4.38
N ASN A 179 -15.04 0.74 3.18
CA ASN A 179 -14.41 -0.51 2.73
C ASN A 179 -12.90 -0.34 2.58
N ARG A 180 -12.43 0.77 2.02
CA ARG A 180 -10.99 1.08 1.95
C ARG A 180 -10.35 1.12 3.33
N LEU A 181 -10.96 1.80 4.30
CA LEU A 181 -10.44 1.84 5.68
C LEU A 181 -10.35 0.44 6.30
N LYS A 182 -11.35 -0.44 6.06
CA LYS A 182 -11.29 -1.84 6.54
C LYS A 182 -10.10 -2.58 5.94
N VAL A 183 -9.78 -2.38 4.66
CA VAL A 183 -8.60 -2.99 4.02
C VAL A 183 -7.31 -2.45 4.64
N TYR A 184 -7.15 -1.13 4.79
CA TYR A 184 -5.98 -0.51 5.45
C TYR A 184 -5.78 -1.03 6.87
N ARG A 185 -6.87 -1.11 7.65
CA ARG A 185 -6.86 -1.64 9.01
C ARG A 185 -6.53 -3.14 9.03
N GLY A 186 -7.07 -3.91 8.08
CA GLY A 186 -6.77 -5.33 7.92
C GLY A 186 -5.29 -5.59 7.64
N VAL A 187 -4.68 -4.80 6.75
CA VAL A 187 -3.24 -4.88 6.45
C VAL A 187 -2.41 -4.53 7.69
N TYR A 188 -2.78 -3.48 8.44
CA TYR A 188 -2.11 -3.16 9.69
C TYR A 188 -2.26 -4.25 10.75
N CYS A 189 -3.46 -4.83 10.91
CA CYS A 189 -3.72 -5.96 11.79
C CYS A 189 -2.86 -7.18 11.44
N MET A 190 -2.65 -7.44 10.15
CA MET A 190 -1.75 -8.48 9.67
C MET A 190 -0.29 -8.20 10.09
N SER A 191 0.16 -6.94 10.06
CA SER A 191 1.50 -6.55 10.51
C SER A 191 1.72 -6.75 12.01
N ILE A 192 0.72 -6.48 12.85
CA ILE A 192 0.77 -6.72 14.30
C ILE A 192 0.47 -8.18 14.69
N ARG A 193 0.33 -9.09 13.70
CA ARG A 193 0.00 -10.52 13.86
C ARG A 193 -1.39 -10.82 14.47
N ASP A 194 -2.32 -9.88 14.41
CA ASP A 194 -3.72 -10.10 14.82
C ASP A 194 -4.53 -10.66 13.64
N PHE A 195 -4.35 -11.95 13.36
CA PHE A 195 -4.99 -12.61 12.23
C PHE A 195 -6.51 -12.77 12.39
N LYS A 196 -7.03 -12.80 13.63
CA LYS A 196 -8.46 -12.94 13.87
C LYS A 196 -9.23 -11.72 13.38
N LYS A 197 -8.79 -10.53 13.76
CA LYS A 197 -9.40 -9.28 13.29
C LYS A 197 -9.13 -9.04 11.80
N ALA A 198 -7.91 -9.35 11.34
CA ALA A 198 -7.58 -9.21 9.92
C ALA A 198 -8.49 -10.09 9.04
N ALA A 199 -8.69 -11.36 9.40
CA ALA A 199 -9.54 -12.26 8.62
C ALA A 199 -10.99 -11.79 8.53
N SER A 200 -11.59 -11.31 9.63
CA SER A 200 -12.95 -10.77 9.60
C SER A 200 -13.06 -9.52 8.72
N LEU A 201 -12.10 -8.60 8.82
CA LEU A 201 -12.09 -7.36 8.03
C LEU A 201 -11.88 -7.64 6.54
N PHE A 202 -11.02 -8.61 6.21
CA PHE A 202 -10.78 -9.00 4.84
C PHE A 202 -11.98 -9.70 4.22
N LEU A 203 -12.62 -10.65 4.91
CA LEU A 203 -13.81 -11.33 4.38
C LEU A 203 -14.96 -10.37 4.08
N ASP A 204 -15.17 -9.38 4.93
CA ASP A 204 -16.17 -8.34 4.70
C ASP A 204 -15.90 -7.49 3.46
N THR A 205 -14.65 -7.44 2.98
CA THR A 205 -14.20 -6.53 1.91
C THR A 205 -13.83 -7.24 0.61
N VAL A 206 -13.88 -8.58 0.55
CA VAL A 206 -13.59 -9.34 -0.69
C VAL A 206 -14.58 -9.00 -1.81
N ALA A 207 -15.86 -8.83 -1.47
CA ALA A 207 -16.93 -8.56 -2.42
C ALA A 207 -16.88 -7.16 -3.05
N THR A 208 -16.21 -6.24 -2.38
CA THR A 208 -16.34 -4.80 -2.65
C THR A 208 -14.98 -4.13 -2.65
N PHE A 209 -13.97 -4.88 -3.12
CA PHE A 209 -12.58 -4.43 -3.13
C PHE A 209 -12.35 -3.39 -4.23
N THR A 210 -12.03 -2.17 -3.81
CA THR A 210 -11.71 -1.03 -4.69
C THR A 210 -10.30 -0.47 -4.44
N SER A 211 -9.52 -1.11 -3.56
CA SER A 211 -8.22 -0.62 -3.09
C SER A 211 -7.03 -1.09 -3.95
N TYR A 212 -7.05 -0.83 -5.26
CA TYR A 212 -5.95 -1.17 -6.19
C TYR A 212 -4.63 -0.41 -5.91
N GLU A 213 -4.69 0.61 -5.05
CA GLU A 213 -3.52 1.34 -4.53
C GLU A 213 -2.60 0.49 -3.66
N LEU A 214 -3.17 -0.46 -2.89
CA LEU A 214 -2.44 -1.25 -1.90
C LEU A 214 -1.84 -2.51 -2.52
N MET A 215 -2.66 -3.24 -3.26
CA MET A 215 -2.30 -4.52 -3.85
C MET A 215 -3.27 -4.90 -4.97
N ASP A 216 -2.80 -5.75 -5.87
CA ASP A 216 -3.67 -6.39 -6.87
C ASP A 216 -4.71 -7.29 -6.19
N TYR A 217 -5.90 -7.39 -6.78
CA TYR A 217 -7.02 -8.17 -6.26
C TYR A 217 -6.65 -9.64 -6.07
N GLN A 218 -5.85 -10.21 -6.99
CA GLN A 218 -5.37 -11.59 -6.84
C GLN A 218 -4.52 -11.74 -5.56
N THR A 219 -3.63 -10.79 -5.32
CA THR A 219 -2.76 -10.77 -4.13
C THR A 219 -3.59 -10.59 -2.87
N PHE A 220 -4.58 -9.69 -2.89
CA PHE A 220 -5.52 -9.50 -1.80
C PHE A 220 -6.24 -10.80 -1.42
N VAL A 221 -6.82 -11.51 -2.40
CA VAL A 221 -7.49 -12.78 -2.15
C VAL A 221 -6.54 -13.83 -1.57
N THR A 222 -5.28 -13.90 -2.04
CA THR A 222 -4.31 -14.83 -1.45
C THR A 222 -4.05 -14.56 0.04
N TYR A 223 -3.90 -13.29 0.43
CA TYR A 223 -3.68 -12.93 1.83
C TYR A 223 -4.93 -13.16 2.67
N THR A 224 -6.11 -12.90 2.12
CA THR A 224 -7.39 -13.22 2.78
C THR A 224 -7.50 -14.71 3.06
N VAL A 225 -7.22 -15.56 2.07
CA VAL A 225 -7.25 -17.02 2.25
C VAL A 225 -6.27 -17.47 3.34
N PHE A 226 -5.03 -16.96 3.33
CA PHE A 226 -4.05 -17.31 4.36
C PHE A 226 -4.47 -16.85 5.76
N CYS A 227 -4.93 -15.61 5.93
CA CYS A 227 -5.44 -15.11 7.20
C CYS A 227 -6.63 -15.95 7.69
N CYS A 228 -7.56 -16.29 6.80
CA CYS A 228 -8.73 -17.10 7.13
C CYS A 228 -8.37 -18.51 7.56
N THR A 229 -7.41 -19.16 6.88
CA THR A 229 -6.96 -20.51 7.27
C THR A 229 -6.33 -20.55 8.66
N ILE A 230 -5.75 -19.46 9.13
CA ILE A 230 -5.14 -19.35 10.46
C ILE A 230 -6.17 -18.96 11.53
N ALA A 231 -7.09 -18.04 11.19
CA ALA A 231 -7.99 -17.43 12.15
C ALA A 231 -9.31 -18.19 12.38
N LEU A 232 -9.85 -18.84 11.34
CA LEU A 232 -11.18 -19.41 11.37
C LEU A 232 -11.18 -20.91 11.62
N GLU A 233 -12.23 -21.36 12.30
CA GLU A 233 -12.51 -22.78 12.50
C GLU A 233 -13.06 -23.42 11.21
N ARG A 234 -12.88 -24.74 11.09
CA ARG A 234 -13.28 -25.53 9.90
C ARG A 234 -14.72 -25.26 9.39
N PRO A 235 -15.76 -25.14 10.24
CA PRO A 235 -17.12 -24.90 9.76
C PRO A 235 -17.26 -23.54 9.07
N LYS A 236 -16.75 -22.47 9.70
CA LYS A 236 -16.81 -21.10 9.17
C LYS A 236 -15.98 -20.95 7.91
N LEU A 237 -14.81 -21.59 7.86
CA LEU A 237 -13.95 -21.61 6.67
C LEU A 237 -14.67 -22.21 5.45
N ARG A 238 -15.46 -23.28 5.67
CA ARG A 238 -16.24 -23.91 4.60
C ARG A 238 -17.29 -22.96 4.03
N GLU A 239 -18.03 -22.29 4.91
CA GLU A 239 -19.14 -21.42 4.49
C GLU A 239 -18.65 -20.13 3.84
N GLN A 240 -17.66 -19.48 4.44
CA GLN A 240 -17.23 -18.14 3.99
C GLN A 240 -16.17 -18.19 2.89
N VAL A 241 -15.26 -19.17 2.90
CA VAL A 241 -14.13 -19.21 1.96
C VAL A 241 -14.33 -20.26 0.86
N ILE A 242 -14.69 -21.50 1.22
CA ILE A 242 -14.81 -22.59 0.22
C ILE A 242 -16.07 -22.45 -0.62
N LYS A 243 -17.18 -21.98 -0.04
CA LYS A 243 -18.43 -21.73 -0.76
C LYS A 243 -18.54 -20.30 -1.30
N GLY A 244 -17.61 -19.41 -0.98
CA GLY A 244 -17.61 -18.03 -1.48
C GLY A 244 -17.33 -18.00 -2.98
N SER A 245 -18.27 -17.49 -3.78
CA SER A 245 -18.17 -17.45 -5.24
C SER A 245 -17.00 -16.59 -5.73
N GLU A 246 -16.80 -15.43 -5.12
CA GLU A 246 -15.74 -14.47 -5.47
C GLU A 246 -14.34 -15.06 -5.26
N ILE A 247 -14.15 -15.72 -4.11
CA ILE A 247 -12.89 -16.35 -3.76
C ILE A 247 -12.63 -17.54 -4.70
N LEU A 248 -13.66 -18.33 -5.00
CA LEU A 248 -13.54 -19.46 -5.93
C LEU A 248 -13.13 -19.01 -7.34
N GLU A 249 -13.72 -17.95 -7.86
CA GLU A 249 -13.41 -17.41 -9.18
C GLU A 249 -11.93 -17.01 -9.29
N VAL A 250 -11.41 -16.30 -8.30
CA VAL A 250 -9.98 -15.93 -8.26
C VAL A 250 -9.08 -17.13 -7.97
N LEU A 251 -9.55 -18.11 -7.19
CA LEU A 251 -8.81 -19.36 -6.96
C LEU A 251 -8.68 -20.21 -8.23
N HIS A 252 -9.51 -20.01 -9.26
CA HIS A 252 -9.32 -20.68 -10.55
C HIS A 252 -8.09 -20.19 -11.29
N SER A 253 -7.73 -18.91 -11.20
CA SER A 253 -6.48 -18.39 -11.78
C SER A 253 -5.24 -18.76 -10.96
N LEU A 254 -5.42 -19.05 -9.66
CA LEU A 254 -4.35 -19.39 -8.72
C LEU A 254 -4.45 -20.85 -8.20
N PRO A 255 -4.03 -21.84 -9.01
CA PRO A 255 -4.17 -23.26 -8.65
C PRO A 255 -3.42 -23.64 -7.37
N ASN A 256 -2.33 -22.94 -7.03
CA ASN A 256 -1.52 -23.24 -5.84
C ASN A 256 -2.26 -22.94 -4.53
N VAL A 257 -2.95 -21.79 -4.47
CA VAL A 257 -3.71 -21.38 -3.28
C VAL A 257 -4.97 -22.24 -3.16
N LYS A 258 -5.58 -22.57 -4.31
CA LYS A 258 -6.67 -23.53 -4.38
C LYS A 258 -6.28 -24.89 -3.83
N SER A 259 -5.22 -25.50 -4.36
CA SER A 259 -4.73 -26.79 -3.88
C SER A 259 -4.33 -26.75 -2.40
N PHE A 260 -3.79 -25.63 -1.91
CA PHE A 260 -3.49 -25.45 -0.48
C PHE A 260 -4.76 -25.50 0.40
N LEU A 261 -5.80 -24.73 0.04
CA LEU A 261 -7.06 -24.67 0.78
C LEU A 261 -7.81 -26.00 0.75
N PHE A 262 -7.95 -26.61 -0.43
CA PHE A 262 -8.65 -27.88 -0.60
C PHE A 262 -7.91 -29.06 0.06
N SER A 263 -6.58 -29.13 -0.03
CA SER A 263 -5.81 -30.20 0.65
C SER A 263 -5.99 -30.17 2.18
N LEU A 264 -6.12 -28.98 2.77
CA LEU A 264 -6.38 -28.83 4.20
C LEU A 264 -7.80 -29.28 4.56
N TYR A 265 -8.78 -28.94 3.72
CA TYR A 265 -10.19 -29.28 3.94
C TYR A 265 -10.45 -30.78 3.76
N ASP A 266 -9.94 -31.37 2.67
CA ASP A 266 -10.07 -32.78 2.30
C ASP A 266 -9.17 -33.72 3.14
N CYS A 267 -8.45 -33.18 4.13
CA CYS A 267 -7.55 -33.91 5.02
C CYS A 267 -6.41 -34.64 4.29
N GLN A 268 -5.99 -34.15 3.12
CA GLN A 268 -4.87 -34.69 2.36
C GLN A 268 -3.54 -34.08 2.86
N TYR A 269 -3.08 -34.53 4.02
CA TYR A 269 -1.91 -33.93 4.67
C TYR A 269 -0.61 -34.08 3.88
N ALA A 270 -0.46 -35.17 3.09
CA ALA A 270 0.73 -35.41 2.28
C ALA A 270 0.93 -34.36 1.17
N SER A 271 -0.14 -33.99 0.47
CA SER A 271 -0.11 -32.90 -0.53
C SER A 271 -0.02 -31.54 0.16
N PHE A 272 -0.73 -31.36 1.28
CA PHE A 272 -0.69 -30.12 2.06
C PHE A 272 0.74 -29.72 2.48
N PHE A 273 1.54 -30.62 3.05
CA PHE A 273 2.92 -30.30 3.46
C PHE A 273 3.83 -29.98 2.28
N ARG A 274 3.65 -30.65 1.12
CA ARG A 274 4.39 -30.34 -0.11
C ARG A 274 4.05 -28.94 -0.63
N ILE A 275 2.76 -28.60 -0.64
CA ILE A 275 2.27 -27.29 -1.07
C ILE A 275 2.66 -26.20 -0.08
N LEU A 276 2.64 -26.47 1.23
CA LEU A 276 3.11 -25.55 2.27
C LEU A 276 4.60 -25.23 2.07
N GLY A 277 5.43 -26.26 1.84
CA GLY A 277 6.85 -26.07 1.53
C GLY A 277 7.06 -25.26 0.25
N TYR A 278 6.27 -25.52 -0.79
CA TYR A 278 6.31 -24.76 -2.04
C TYR A 278 5.85 -23.30 -1.88
N ASN A 279 4.74 -23.05 -1.17
CA ASN A 279 4.23 -21.71 -0.91
C ASN A 279 5.16 -20.91 0.00
N GLN A 280 5.77 -21.56 0.99
CA GLN A 280 6.79 -20.93 1.82
C GLN A 280 8.02 -20.59 0.98
N ALA A 281 8.47 -21.49 0.09
CA ALA A 281 9.58 -21.21 -0.83
C ALA A 281 9.26 -20.12 -1.86
N ARG A 282 8.00 -20.00 -2.31
CA ARG A 282 7.58 -19.05 -3.35
C ARG A 282 7.17 -17.67 -2.81
N ARG A 283 6.80 -17.53 -1.53
CA ARG A 283 6.76 -16.23 -0.84
C ARG A 283 8.11 -15.49 -0.94
N TYR A 284 9.18 -16.25 -1.18
CA TYR A 284 10.51 -15.73 -1.41
C TYR A 284 10.83 -15.50 -2.90
N SER A 285 10.12 -16.10 -3.85
CA SER A 285 10.40 -15.98 -5.29
C SER A 285 9.19 -15.39 -6.01
N PHE A 286 8.97 -14.08 -5.89
CA PHE A 286 8.13 -13.33 -6.83
C PHE A 286 8.83 -13.30 -8.20
N LYS A 287 8.58 -14.35 -8.99
CA LYS A 287 8.69 -14.34 -10.44
C LYS A 287 7.29 -14.45 -11.01
#